data_AF-A0A950I2S1-F1
#
_entry.id   AF-A0A950I2S1-F1
#
_cell.length_a   1.000
_cell.length_b   1.000
_cell.length_c   1.000
_cell.angle_alpha   90.00
_cell.angle_beta   90.00
_cell.angle_gamma   90.00
#
_symmetry.space_group_name_H-M   'P 1'
#
loop_
_entity.id
_entity.type
_entity.pdbx_description
1 polymer ?
#
loop_
_entity_poly.entity_id
_entity_poly.type
_entity_poly.pdbx_seq_one_letter_code
_entity_poly.pdbx_strand_id
1 'polypeptide(L)'
;ALNKIPATYENVLLGITKASLSTDSFISAASFQETTRVLTEAAIMGKKDGLRGLKENVIVGRLIPAGTGLAYHRARKDKESWEAEERVALLAAEKAARIAEAEAALQALPASTDGES
;
A
#
# COMPACT_ATOMS: atom_id res chain seq x y z
N ALA A 1 10.22 -16.94 4.57
CA ALA A 1 8.91 -17.40 4.05
C ALA A 1 9.07 -18.37 2.86
N LEU A 2 9.99 -19.35 2.94
CA LEU A 2 10.49 -20.05 1.75
C LEU A 2 9.83 -21.41 1.41
N ASN A 3 8.84 -21.90 2.18
CA ASN A 3 8.24 -23.23 1.99
C ASN A 3 6.70 -23.23 1.98
N LYS A 4 6.06 -22.33 1.21
CA LYS A 4 4.60 -22.36 1.02
C LYS A 4 4.26 -22.92 -0.35
N ILE A 5 3.24 -23.78 -0.41
CA ILE A 5 2.70 -24.27 -1.68
C ILE A 5 2.03 -23.08 -2.40
N PRO A 6 2.37 -22.81 -3.67
CA PRO A 6 1.75 -21.72 -4.43
C PRO A 6 0.25 -21.98 -4.62
N ALA A 7 -0.54 -20.91 -4.63
CA ALA A 7 -1.99 -21.02 -4.82
C ALA A 7 -2.32 -21.53 -6.24
N THR A 8 -3.21 -22.52 -6.33
CA THR A 8 -3.80 -22.97 -7.58
C THR A 8 -5.01 -22.09 -7.94
N TYR A 9 -5.21 -21.81 -9.22
CA TYR A 9 -6.33 -20.98 -9.70
C TYR A 9 -6.91 -21.52 -11.01
N GLU A 10 -8.13 -21.09 -11.33
CA GLU A 10 -8.79 -21.35 -12.61
C GLU A 10 -9.18 -20.04 -13.29
N ASN A 11 -9.23 -20.02 -14.62
CA ASN A 11 -9.62 -18.85 -15.39
C ASN A 11 -11.14 -18.79 -15.55
N VAL A 12 -11.76 -17.71 -15.09
CA VAL A 12 -13.21 -17.48 -15.21
C VAL A 12 -13.49 -16.42 -16.27
N LEU A 13 -14.33 -16.74 -17.25
CA LEU A 13 -14.75 -15.78 -18.27
C LEU A 13 -15.84 -14.86 -17.73
N LEU A 14 -15.63 -13.55 -17.85
CA LEU A 14 -16.59 -12.53 -17.44
C LEU A 14 -16.99 -11.66 -18.63
N GLY A 15 -18.26 -11.22 -18.67
CA GLY A 15 -18.71 -10.24 -19.65
C GLY A 15 -18.11 -8.85 -19.40
N ILE A 16 -18.06 -8.01 -20.44
CA ILE A 16 -17.40 -6.69 -20.40
C ILE A 16 -17.93 -5.78 -19.29
N THR A 17 -19.24 -5.81 -19.03
CA THR A 17 -19.89 -5.00 -17.98
C THR A 17 -19.41 -5.43 -16.58
N LYS A 18 -19.40 -6.74 -16.32
CA LYS A 18 -18.97 -7.28 -15.03
C LYS A 18 -17.47 -7.08 -14.81
N ALA A 19 -16.66 -7.26 -15.86
CA ALA A 19 -15.24 -6.96 -15.82
C ALA A 19 -14.97 -5.47 -15.54
N SER A 20 -15.74 -4.57 -16.16
CA SER A 20 -15.59 -3.11 -16.00
C SER A 20 -16.07 -2.56 -14.65
N LEU A 21 -16.95 -3.26 -13.93
CA LEU A 21 -17.34 -2.91 -12.57
C LEU A 21 -16.40 -3.50 -11.51
N SER A 22 -15.65 -4.56 -11.86
CA SER A 22 -14.75 -5.28 -10.94
C SER A 22 -13.31 -4.73 -10.94
N THR A 23 -13.09 -3.51 -11.43
CA THR A 23 -11.76 -2.89 -11.45
C THR A 23 -11.32 -2.47 -10.05
N ASP A 24 -10.02 -2.48 -9.78
CA ASP A 24 -9.46 -2.04 -8.49
C ASP A 24 -9.73 -0.55 -8.20
N SER A 25 -9.86 0.26 -9.26
CA SER A 25 -10.20 1.67 -9.12
C SER A 25 -11.70 1.86 -8.99
N PHE A 26 -12.12 2.35 -7.82
CA PHE A 26 -13.51 2.74 -7.61
C PHE A 26 -13.86 4.01 -8.39
N ILE A 27 -12.89 4.90 -8.68
CA ILE A 27 -13.12 6.11 -9.49
C ILE A 27 -13.44 5.73 -10.94
N SER A 28 -12.67 4.80 -11.50
CA SER A 28 -12.91 4.26 -12.85
C SER A 28 -14.22 3.46 -12.93
N ALA A 29 -14.51 2.63 -11.91
CA ALA A 29 -15.72 1.83 -11.85
C ALA A 29 -16.99 2.71 -11.69
N ALA A 30 -16.99 3.66 -10.76
CA ALA A 30 -18.14 4.53 -10.48
C ALA A 30 -18.52 5.45 -11.64
N SER A 31 -17.57 5.74 -12.54
CA SER A 31 -17.78 6.54 -13.75
C SER A 31 -18.23 5.71 -14.95
N PHE A 32 -18.40 4.39 -14.81
CA PHE A 32 -19.02 3.56 -15.84
C PHE A 32 -20.54 3.51 -15.63
N GLN A 33 -20.98 2.87 -14.53
CA GLN A 33 -22.37 2.72 -14.11
C GLN A 33 -22.44 2.52 -12.58
N GLU A 34 -23.64 2.45 -12.01
CA GLU A 34 -23.89 2.11 -10.59
C GLU A 34 -23.16 3.02 -9.56
N THR A 35 -22.97 4.30 -9.90
CA THR A 35 -22.14 5.27 -9.15
C THR A 35 -22.42 5.29 -7.64
N THR A 36 -23.69 5.35 -7.22
CA THR A 36 -24.06 5.40 -5.79
C THR A 36 -23.61 4.14 -5.04
N ARG A 37 -23.80 2.96 -5.65
CA ARG A 37 -23.41 1.69 -5.07
C ARG A 37 -21.89 1.57 -4.96
N VAL A 38 -21.16 1.90 -6.02
CA VAL A 38 -19.69 1.80 -6.04
C VAL A 38 -19.05 2.72 -5.01
N LEU A 39 -19.55 3.98 -4.89
CA LEU A 39 -19.01 4.94 -3.93
C LEU A 39 -19.33 4.56 -2.48
N THR A 40 -20.52 4.03 -2.21
CA THR A 40 -20.89 3.57 -0.85
C THR A 40 -20.06 2.38 -0.41
N GLU A 41 -19.89 1.36 -1.26
CA GLU A 41 -19.03 0.21 -0.97
C GLU A 41 -17.57 0.63 -0.74
N ALA A 42 -17.03 1.53 -1.57
CA ALA A 42 -15.67 2.05 -1.42
C ALA A 42 -15.49 2.83 -0.11
N ALA A 43 -16.48 3.65 0.27
CA ALA A 43 -16.46 4.42 1.52
C ALA A 43 -16.51 3.50 2.75
N ILE A 44 -17.38 2.49 2.74
CA ILE A 44 -17.50 1.50 3.83
C ILE A 44 -16.18 0.72 4.00
N MET A 45 -15.56 0.33 2.90
CA MET A 45 -14.28 -0.40 2.92
C MET A 45 -13.06 0.49 3.17
N GLY A 46 -13.21 1.82 3.18
CA GLY A 46 -12.09 2.76 3.27
C GLY A 46 -11.08 2.63 2.13
N LYS A 47 -11.54 2.28 0.92
CA LYS A 47 -10.68 2.06 -0.24
C LYS A 47 -9.96 3.35 -0.63
N LYS A 48 -8.68 3.22 -1.02
CA LYS A 48 -7.87 4.30 -1.58
C LYS A 48 -7.56 3.99 -3.04
N ASP A 49 -7.73 4.98 -3.90
CA ASP A 49 -7.43 4.83 -5.32
C ASP A 49 -5.96 5.14 -5.60
N GLY A 50 -5.28 4.25 -6.33
CA GLY A 50 -3.88 4.39 -6.69
C GLY A 50 -3.61 5.26 -7.91
N LEU A 51 -4.66 5.69 -8.62
CA LEU A 51 -4.57 6.51 -9.85
C LEU A 51 -3.57 5.93 -10.87
N ARG A 52 -3.63 4.62 -11.09
CA ARG A 52 -2.72 3.89 -12.00
C ARG A 52 -3.30 3.74 -13.40
N GLY A 53 -4.62 3.87 -13.51
CA GLY A 53 -5.36 3.71 -14.75
C GLY A 53 -5.43 4.98 -15.58
N LEU A 54 -5.86 4.81 -16.84
CA LEU A 54 -6.08 5.92 -17.76
C LEU A 54 -7.25 6.81 -17.29
N LYS A 55 -8.39 6.19 -17.01
CA LYS A 55 -9.66 6.87 -16.74
C LYS A 55 -9.62 7.67 -15.43
N GLU A 56 -9.08 7.10 -14.37
CA GLU A 56 -8.84 7.81 -13.10
C GLU A 56 -8.08 9.13 -13.29
N ASN A 57 -6.95 9.08 -14.00
CA ASN A 57 -6.09 10.25 -14.17
C ASN A 57 -6.78 11.32 -15.02
N VAL A 58 -7.56 10.92 -16.03
CA VAL A 58 -8.37 11.88 -16.82
C VAL A 58 -9.42 12.55 -15.94
N ILE A 59 -10.14 11.79 -15.12
CA ILE A 59 -11.20 12.34 -14.24
C ILE A 59 -10.61 13.32 -13.22
N VAL A 60 -9.44 13.01 -12.65
CA VAL A 60 -8.77 13.84 -11.64
C VAL A 60 -7.98 15.00 -12.26
N GLY A 61 -7.76 15.01 -13.58
CA GLY A 61 -7.02 16.07 -14.28
C GLY A 61 -5.49 15.94 -14.21
N ARG A 62 -4.96 14.72 -14.02
CA ARG A 62 -3.52 14.42 -14.05
C ARG A 62 -3.09 13.93 -15.43
N LEU A 63 -1.79 14.01 -15.73
CA LEU A 63 -1.23 13.38 -16.92
C LEU A 63 -1.58 11.89 -16.95
N ILE A 64 -1.94 11.38 -18.12
CA ILE A 64 -2.29 9.97 -18.29
C ILE A 64 -1.04 9.07 -18.29
N PRO A 65 -1.11 7.81 -17.83
CA PRO A 65 0.01 6.89 -17.81
C PRO A 65 0.27 6.26 -19.21
N ALA A 66 0.19 7.07 -20.26
CA ALA A 66 0.39 6.68 -21.64
C ALA A 66 1.07 7.80 -22.43
N GLY A 67 1.70 7.46 -23.55
CA GLY A 67 2.39 8.41 -24.42
C GLY A 67 3.44 9.24 -23.64
N THR A 68 3.39 10.56 -23.81
CA THR A 68 4.30 11.50 -23.13
C THR A 68 4.15 11.51 -21.61
N GLY A 69 2.96 11.18 -21.10
CA GLY A 69 2.71 11.08 -19.67
C GLY A 69 3.38 9.87 -19.01
N LEU A 70 3.82 8.86 -19.77
CA LEU A 70 4.49 7.69 -19.23
C LEU A 70 5.85 8.04 -18.58
N ALA A 71 6.60 8.97 -19.16
CA ALA A 71 7.86 9.44 -18.59
C ALA A 71 7.65 10.13 -17.23
N TYR A 72 6.60 10.96 -17.12
CA TYR A 72 6.20 11.59 -15.87
C TYR A 72 5.83 10.57 -14.80
N HIS A 73 5.02 9.57 -15.14
CA HIS A 73 4.60 8.52 -14.20
C HIS A 73 5.76 7.63 -13.75
N ARG A 74 6.71 7.30 -14.64
CA ARG A 74 7.93 6.54 -14.30
C ARG A 74 8.81 7.31 -13.32
N ALA A 75 9.19 8.54 -13.67
CA ALA A 75 10.02 9.38 -12.80
C ALA A 75 9.39 9.60 -11.41
N ARG A 76 8.06 9.79 -11.38
CA ARG A 76 7.31 9.93 -10.13
C ARG A 76 7.37 8.64 -9.29
N LYS A 77 7.19 7.48 -9.91
CA LYS A 77 7.26 6.19 -9.24
C LYS A 77 8.66 5.91 -8.69
N ASP A 78 9.70 6.23 -9.45
CA ASP A 78 11.09 6.03 -9.05
C ASP A 78 11.44 6.93 -7.85
N LYS A 79 11.00 8.19 -7.88
CA LYS A 79 11.10 9.12 -6.75
C LYS A 79 10.39 8.60 -5.52
N GLU A 80 9.15 8.12 -5.67
CA GLU A 80 8.38 7.54 -4.57
C GLU A 80 9.05 6.29 -3.98
N SER A 81 9.62 5.42 -4.81
CA SER A 81 10.35 4.24 -4.32
C SER A 81 11.59 4.64 -3.53
N TRP A 82 12.40 5.56 -4.03
CA TRP A 82 13.59 6.03 -3.30
C TRP A 82 13.23 6.67 -1.97
N GLU A 83 12.24 7.58 -1.96
CA GLU A 83 11.78 8.19 -0.71
C GLU A 83 11.16 7.17 0.27
N ALA A 84 10.50 6.12 -0.24
CA ALA A 84 9.96 5.06 0.60
C ALA A 84 11.06 4.19 1.21
N GLU A 85 12.07 3.82 0.42
CA GLU A 85 13.26 3.09 0.89
C GLU A 85 13.98 3.88 1.98
N GLU A 86 14.19 5.18 1.76
CA GLU A 86 14.82 6.07 2.74
C GLU A 86 14.01 6.17 4.04
N ARG A 87 12.69 6.38 3.95
CA ARG A 87 11.81 6.39 5.14
C ARG A 87 11.86 5.07 5.90
N VAL A 88 11.85 3.93 5.19
CA VAL A 88 11.93 2.61 5.82
C VAL A 88 13.27 2.43 6.53
N ALA A 89 14.37 2.86 5.92
CA ALA A 89 15.70 2.79 6.53
C ALA A 89 15.79 3.64 7.81
N LEU A 90 15.27 4.87 7.78
CA LEU A 90 15.23 5.75 8.95
C LEU A 90 14.39 5.15 10.09
N LEU A 91 13.19 4.65 9.77
CA LEU A 91 12.31 4.01 10.76
C LEU A 91 12.92 2.74 11.34
N ALA A 92 13.65 1.97 10.54
CA ALA A 92 14.37 0.79 11.01
C ALA A 92 15.50 1.18 11.96
N ALA A 93 16.25 2.24 11.66
CA ALA A 93 17.30 2.77 12.52
C ALA A 93 16.74 3.31 13.85
N GLU A 94 15.65 4.09 13.81
CA GLU A 94 15.00 4.59 15.03
C GLU A 94 14.46 3.44 15.90
N LYS A 95 13.81 2.44 15.28
CA LYS A 95 13.33 1.26 16.01
C LYS A 95 14.49 0.49 16.64
N ALA A 96 15.60 0.30 15.92
CA ALA A 96 16.77 -0.37 16.44
C ALA A 96 17.38 0.38 17.63
N ALA A 97 17.48 1.72 17.55
CA ALA A 97 17.96 2.55 18.64
C ALA A 97 17.06 2.44 19.89
N ARG A 98 15.74 2.52 19.72
CA ARG A 98 14.80 2.37 20.85
C ARG A 98 14.83 0.97 21.48
N ILE A 99 15.02 -0.08 20.68
CA ILE A 99 15.17 -1.44 21.20
C ILE A 99 16.46 -1.54 22.02
N ALA A 100 17.58 -1.02 21.51
CA ALA A 100 18.85 -1.01 22.23
C ALA A 100 18.79 -0.20 23.55
N GLU A 101 18.13 0.95 23.54
CA GLU A 101 17.88 1.75 24.75
C GLU A 101 17.00 1.00 25.77
N ALA A 102 15.95 0.32 25.31
CA ALA A 102 15.08 -0.48 26.17
C ALA A 102 15.81 -1.69 26.77
N GLU A 103 16.66 -2.38 25.99
CA GLU A 103 17.49 -3.48 26.46
C GLU A 103 18.53 -3.03 27.49
N ALA A 104 19.18 -1.87 27.25
CA ALA A 104 20.13 -1.29 28.19
C ALA A 104 19.46 -0.87 29.51
N ALA A 105 18.25 -0.29 29.45
CA ALA A 105 17.48 0.07 30.64
C ALA A 105 17.07 -1.16 31.48
N LEU A 106 16.76 -2.29 30.82
CA LEU A 106 16.43 -3.53 31.51
C LEU A 106 17.64 -4.16 32.22
N GLN A 107 18.84 -4.06 31.62
CA GLN A 107 20.09 -4.55 32.22
C GLN A 107 20.61 -3.66 33.36
N ALA A 108 20.19 -2.39 33.43
CA ALA A 108 20.62 -1.45 34.46
C ALA A 108 19.81 -1.52 35.77
N LEU A 109 18.77 -2.37 35.85
CA LEU A 109 18.08 -2.66 37.11
C LEU A 109 19.02 -3.50 38.01
N PRO A 110 19.53 -2.97 39.13
CA PRO A 110 20.38 -3.74 40.02
C PRO A 110 19.55 -4.88 40.61
N ALA A 111 20.08 -6.11 40.52
CA ALA A 111 19.58 -7.22 41.32
C ALA A 111 19.55 -6.76 42.78
N SER A 112 18.34 -6.56 43.32
CA SER A 112 18.15 -6.25 44.72
C SER A 112 18.79 -7.36 45.54
N THR A 113 19.74 -6.93 46.34
CA THR A 113 20.31 -7.66 47.47
C THR A 113 19.18 -8.09 48.40
N ASP A 114 18.75 -9.34 48.30
CA ASP A 114 17.94 -9.97 49.35
C ASP A 114 18.77 -11.12 49.95
N GLY A 115 18.98 -11.01 51.25
CA GLY A 115 20.07 -11.65 51.99
C GLY A 115 19.86 -13.11 52.37
N GLU A 116 21.01 -13.76 52.60
CA GLU A 116 21.16 -14.89 53.51
C GLU A 116 22.35 -14.61 54.42
N SER A 117 22.10 -14.16 55.65
CA SER A 117 22.76 -14.60 56.89
C SER A 117 21.93 -14.18 58.10
#